data_AF-A0A5C7LQJ2-F1
#
_entry.id   AF-A0A5C7LQJ2-F1
#
_cell.length_a   1.000
_cell.length_b   1.000
_cell.length_c   1.000
_cell.angle_alpha   90.00
_cell.angle_beta   90.00
_cell.angle_gamma   90.00
#
_symmetry.space_group_name_H-M   'P 1'
#
loop_
_entity.id
_entity.type
_entity.pdbx_description
1 polymer ?
#
loop_
_entity_poly.entity_id
_entity_poly.type
_entity_poly.pdbx_seq_one_letter_code
_entity_poly.pdbx_strand_id
1 'polypeptide(L)' 'MSVLYERFKQDCKWGKQDHPFPLWLTILTEELGEASKEGLTAHFNGPGSYPNFRTELVQSAAVLLAMIECGDRNNWWDPK' A
#
# COMPACT_ATOMS: atom_id res chain seq x y z
N MET A 1 -13.68 3.08 3.58
CA MET A 1 -12.48 2.37 4.10
C MET A 1 -11.39 3.37 4.46
N SER A 2 -10.78 3.26 5.64
CA SER A 2 -9.63 4.07 6.08
C SER A 2 -8.32 3.29 5.94
N VAL A 3 -7.18 3.99 5.98
CA VAL A 3 -5.84 3.36 5.94
C VAL A 3 -5.64 2.39 7.10
N LEU A 4 -6.01 2.78 8.31
CA LEU A 4 -5.87 1.91 9.49
C LEU A 4 -6.73 0.64 9.40
N TYR A 5 -7.95 0.76 8.85
CA TYR A 5 -8.81 -0.40 8.65
C TYR A 5 -8.27 -1.34 7.57
N GLU A 6 -7.70 -0.81 6.48
CA GLU A 6 -7.07 -1.63 5.46
C GLU A 6 -5.79 -2.30 5.99
N ARG A 7 -4.95 -1.58 6.75
CA ARG A 7 -3.79 -2.17 7.42
C ARG A 7 -4.21 -3.32 8.34
N PHE A 8 -5.26 -3.14 9.15
CA PHE A 8 -5.83 -4.21 9.98
C PHE A 8 -6.28 -5.41 9.13
N LYS A 9 -7.00 -5.19 8.02
CA LYS A 9 -7.41 -6.28 7.11
C LYS A 9 -6.22 -7.04 6.53
N GLN A 10 -5.20 -6.33 6.07
CA GLN A 10 -3.97 -6.94 5.55
C GLN A 10 -3.26 -7.75 6.62
N ASP A 11 -3.21 -7.26 7.86
CA ASP A 11 -2.64 -7.98 9.00
C ASP A 11 -3.45 -9.24 9.34
N CYS A 12 -4.78 -9.17 9.36
CA CYS A 12 -5.62 -10.36 9.55
C CYS A 12 -5.44 -11.38 8.43
N LYS A 13 -5.21 -10.93 7.19
CA LYS A 13 -5.08 -11.81 6.02
C LYS A 13 -3.72 -12.49 5.96
N TRP A 14 -2.64 -11.76 6.23
CA TRP A 14 -1.28 -12.21 5.98
C TRP A 14 -0.45 -12.42 7.25
N GLY A 15 -0.96 -11.99 8.40
CA GLY A 15 -0.23 -11.97 9.66
C GLY A 15 0.90 -10.93 9.66
N LYS A 16 1.80 -11.08 10.64
CA LYS A 16 3.02 -10.26 10.74
C LYS A 16 3.86 -10.39 9.47
N GLN A 17 4.22 -9.26 8.87
CA GLN A 17 5.06 -9.19 7.68
C GLN A 17 6.41 -8.55 8.05
N ASP A 18 7.52 -9.25 7.85
CA ASP A 18 8.88 -8.75 8.07
C ASP A 18 9.72 -8.93 6.80
N HIS A 19 9.27 -8.30 5.71
CA HIS A 19 9.93 -8.42 4.41
C HIS A 19 11.22 -7.60 4.34
N PRO A 20 12.20 -7.99 3.50
CA PRO A 20 13.35 -7.14 3.20
C PRO A 20 12.92 -5.91 2.38
N PHE A 21 13.72 -4.85 2.43
CA PHE A 21 13.46 -3.57 1.73
C PHE A 21 13.01 -3.71 0.27
N PRO A 22 13.69 -4.49 -0.60
CA PRO A 22 13.29 -4.59 -2.00
C PRO A 22 11.89 -5.18 -2.18
N LEU A 23 11.50 -6.13 -1.33
CA LEU A 23 10.18 -6.76 -1.41
C LEU A 23 9.08 -5.81 -0.97
N TRP A 24 9.31 -4.98 0.06
CA TRP A 24 8.36 -3.91 0.42
C TRP A 24 8.15 -2.92 -0.71
N LEU A 25 9.22 -2.51 -1.40
CA LEU A 25 9.11 -1.62 -2.56
C LEU A 25 8.35 -2.27 -3.71
N THR A 26 8.54 -3.57 -3.96
CA THR A 26 7.75 -4.32 -4.95
C THR A 26 6.27 -4.31 -4.60
N ILE A 27 5.90 -4.66 -3.36
CA ILE A 27 4.49 -4.69 -2.91
C ILE A 27 3.87 -3.30 -3.02
N LEU A 28 4.58 -2.26 -2.58
CA LEU A 28 4.10 -0.87 -2.69
C LEU A 28 3.87 -0.46 -4.15
N THR A 29 4.80 -0.82 -5.03
CA THR A 29 4.74 -0.46 -6.45
C THR A 29 3.59 -1.16 -7.16
N GLU A 30 3.24 -2.38 -6.75
CA GLU A 30 2.07 -3.10 -7.23
C GLU A 30 0.77 -2.32 -6.94
N GLU A 31 0.51 -1.99 -5.68
CA GLU A 31 -0.69 -1.23 -5.25
C GLU A 31 -0.73 0.18 -5.88
N LEU A 32 0.43 0.84 -5.97
CA LEU A 32 0.53 2.16 -6.61
C LEU A 32 0.31 2.07 -8.14
N GLY A 33 0.68 0.95 -8.75
CA GLY A 33 0.40 0.64 -10.14
C GLY A 33 -1.09 0.49 -10.40
N GLU A 34 -1.84 -0.15 -9.50
CA GLU A 34 -3.30 -0.25 -9.57
C GLU A 34 -3.96 1.13 -9.46
N ALA A 35 -3.50 1.96 -8.51
CA ALA A 35 -3.95 3.35 -8.42
C ALA A 35 -3.67 4.14 -9.71
N SER A 36 -2.49 3.97 -10.30
CA SER A 36 -2.11 4.62 -11.55
C SER A 36 -2.99 4.19 -12.72
N LYS A 37 -3.32 2.89 -12.80
CA LYS A 37 -4.24 2.34 -13.79
C LYS A 37 -5.64 2.92 -13.66
N GLU A 38 -6.17 3.04 -12.44
CA GLU A 38 -7.48 3.66 -12.20
C GLU A 38 -7.47 5.15 -12.57
N GLY A 39 -6.39 5.87 -12.27
CA GLY A 39 -6.22 7.28 -12.68
C GLY A 39 -6.16 7.46 -14.20
N LEU A 40 -5.46 6.58 -14.92
CA LEU A 40 -5.44 6.60 -16.39
C LEU A 40 -6.81 6.22 -16.97
N THR A 41 -7.49 5.26 -16.37
CA THR A 41 -8.86 4.87 -16.77
C THR A 41 -9.80 6.07 -16.65
N ALA A 42 -9.73 6.83 -15.54
CA ALA A 42 -10.46 8.08 -15.36
C ALA A 42 -10.17 9.11 -16.47
N HIS A 43 -8.89 9.25 -16.83
CA HIS A 43 -8.46 10.21 -17.82
C HIS A 43 -8.99 9.87 -19.23
N PHE A 44 -8.89 8.61 -19.64
CA PHE A 44 -9.27 8.18 -20.99
C PHE A 44 -10.77 7.90 -21.16
N ASN A 45 -11.48 7.46 -20.11
CA ASN A 45 -12.90 7.10 -20.19
C ASN A 45 -13.85 8.18 -19.64
N GLY A 46 -13.32 9.23 -19.03
CA GLY A 46 -14.08 10.38 -18.52
C GLY A 46 -14.34 10.35 -17.00
N PRO A 47 -14.79 11.48 -16.42
CA PRO A 47 -15.00 11.59 -14.97
C PRO A 47 -15.99 10.55 -14.45
N GLY A 48 -15.63 9.83 -13.38
CA GLY A 48 -16.48 8.82 -12.74
C GLY A 48 -16.14 7.38 -13.09
N SER A 49 -15.24 7.12 -14.05
CA SER A 49 -14.79 5.78 -14.43
C SER A 49 -13.62 5.24 -13.58
N TYR A 50 -13.61 5.51 -12.27
CA TYR A 50 -12.53 5.12 -11.36
C TYR A 50 -13.05 4.67 -9.98
N PRO A 51 -13.90 3.63 -9.93
CA PRO A 51 -14.53 3.19 -8.68
C PRO A 51 -13.50 2.82 -7.60
N ASN A 52 -12.28 2.41 -8.00
CA ASN A 52 -11.30 1.86 -7.08
C ASN A 52 -10.13 2.81 -6.78
N PHE A 53 -10.00 3.96 -7.45
CA PHE A 53 -8.83 4.82 -7.25
C PHE A 53 -8.56 5.18 -5.78
N ARG A 54 -9.61 5.57 -5.04
CA ARG A 54 -9.49 5.84 -3.60
C ARG A 54 -9.11 4.59 -2.79
N THR A 55 -9.59 3.42 -3.22
CA THR A 55 -9.31 2.14 -2.57
C THR A 55 -7.84 1.75 -2.75
N GLU A 56 -7.30 1.87 -3.97
CA GLU A 56 -5.89 1.56 -4.26
C GLU A 56 -4.92 2.53 -3.55
N LEU A 57 -5.27 3.82 -3.44
CA LEU A 57 -4.51 4.77 -2.64
C LEU A 57 -4.49 4.39 -1.15
N VAL A 58 -5.62 3.87 -0.63
CA VAL A 58 -5.72 3.42 0.75
C VAL A 58 -4.89 2.15 0.98
N GLN A 59 -4.90 1.20 0.04
CA GLN A 59 -4.03 0.02 0.08
C GLN A 59 -2.56 0.40 0.02
N SER A 60 -2.17 1.29 -0.89
CA SER A 60 -0.80 1.81 -1.01
C SER A 60 -0.31 2.44 0.29
N ALA A 61 -1.15 3.29 0.91
CA ALA A 61 -0.83 3.89 2.20
C ALA A 61 -0.74 2.86 3.35
N ALA A 62 -1.57 1.82 3.32
CA ALA A 62 -1.50 0.73 4.29
C ALA A 62 -0.22 -0.09 4.16
N VAL A 63 0.27 -0.32 2.94
CA VAL A 63 1.57 -0.98 2.68
C VAL A 63 2.72 -0.11 3.17
N LEU A 64 2.71 1.20 2.91
CA LEU A 64 3.72 2.11 3.45
C LEU A 64 3.75 2.09 4.99
N LEU A 65 2.59 2.09 5.63
CA LEU A 65 2.50 1.96 7.08
C LEU A 65 3.09 0.63 7.55
N ALA A 66 2.75 -0.49 6.90
CA ALA A 66 3.30 -1.81 7.22
C ALA A 66 4.83 -1.87 7.08
N MET A 67 5.38 -1.22 6.05
CA MET A 67 6.82 -1.10 5.83
C MET A 67 7.49 -0.28 6.94
N ILE A 68 6.87 0.82 7.37
CA ILE A 68 7.36 1.63 8.50
C ILE A 68 7.38 0.79 9.78
N GLU A 69 6.26 0.11 10.09
CA GLU A 69 6.16 -0.78 11.26
C GLU A 69 7.23 -1.90 11.22
N CYS A 70 7.50 -2.46 10.04
CA CYS A 70 8.58 -3.43 9.85
C CYS A 70 9.95 -2.80 10.15
N GLY A 71 10.22 -1.60 9.64
CA GLY A 71 11.49 -0.91 9.92
C GLY A 71 11.67 -0.53 11.37
N ASP A 72 10.61 -0.07 12.05
CA ASP A 72 10.61 0.24 13.47
C ASP A 72 10.95 -1.00 14.30
N ARG A 73 10.29 -2.13 14.02
CA ARG A 73 10.57 -3.41 14.70
C ARG A 73 12.00 -3.90 14.51
N ASN A 74 12.59 -3.64 13.35
CA ASN A 74 13.91 -4.12 12.97
C ASN A 74 15.02 -3.07 13.15
N ASN A 75 14.71 -1.92 13.74
CA ASN A 75 15.64 -0.82 13.96
C ASN A 75 16.38 -0.36 12.68
N TRP A 76 15.67 -0.29 11.55
CA TRP A 76 16.23 0.09 10.25
C TRP A 76 16.69 1.55 10.17
N TRP A 77 16.12 2.41 11.00
CA TRP A 77 16.30 3.87 10.90
C TRP A 77 17.50 4.40 11.67
N ASP A 78 18.00 3.63 12.65
CA ASP A 78 19.18 3.95 13.45
C ASP A 78 20.06 2.70 13.60
N PRO A 79 20.74 2.27 12.51
CA PRO A 79 21.65 1.13 12.57
C PRO A 79 22.87 1.50 13.42
N LYS A 80 23.02 0.84 14.57
CA LYS A 80 24.23 0.90 15.41
C LYS A 80 25.44 0.26 14.73
#